data_AF-A0A225VZD4-F1
#
_entry.id   AF-A0A225VZD4-F1
#
_cell.length_a   1.000
_cell.length_b   1.000
_cell.length_c   1.000
_cell.angle_alpha   90.00
_cell.angle_beta   90.00
_cell.angle_gamma   90.00
#
_symmetry.space_group_name_H-M   'P 1'
#
loop_
_entity.id
_entity.type
_entity.pdbx_description
1 polymer ?
#
loop_
_entity_poly.entity_id
_entity_poly.type
_entity_poly.pdbx_seq_one_letter_code
_entity_poly.pdbx_strand_id
1 'polypeptide(L)' 'MLPQLADQHALHSTDAICSFSSSRMLKAEELSKVTNTAASSSGFNPQSYIWHPLRSGGAMALLPGGADSATV' A
#
# COMPACT_ATOMS: atom_id res chain seq x y z
N MET A 1 8.67 -2.28 19.24
CA MET A 1 7.21 -2.06 19.13
C MET A 1 6.98 -0.87 18.20
N LEU A 2 6.03 -0.88 17.26
CA LEU A 2 5.83 0.21 16.29
C LEU A 2 5.77 1.64 16.89
N PRO A 3 5.20 1.87 18.10
CA PRO A 3 5.19 3.19 18.73
C PRO A 3 6.58 3.73 19.07
N GLN A 4 7.49 2.87 19.52
CA GLN A 4 8.87 3.26 19.85
C GLN A 4 9.66 3.69 18.60
N LEU A 5 9.32 3.14 17.44
CA LEU A 5 9.93 3.50 16.16
C LEU A 5 9.41 4.86 15.68
N ALA A 6 8.13 5.16 15.92
CA ALA A 6 7.54 6.46 15.59
C ALA A 6 8.20 7.61 16.39
N ASP A 7 8.42 7.40 17.69
CA ASP A 7 9.10 8.38 18.55
C ASP A 7 10.55 8.64 18.10
N GLN A 8 11.28 7.59 17.71
CA GLN A 8 12.65 7.70 17.20
C GLN A 8 12.77 8.52 15.91
N HIS A 9 11.71 8.55 15.09
CA HIS A 9 11.66 9.28 13.84
C HIS A 9 10.86 10.58 13.93
N ALA A 10 10.46 11.00 15.14
CA ALA A 10 9.63 12.19 15.38
C ALA A 10 8.36 12.23 14.51
N LEU A 11 7.76 11.06 14.27
CA LEU A 11 6.56 10.94 13.45
C LEU A 11 5.33 11.39 14.26
N HIS A 12 4.62 12.37 13.73
CA HIS A 12 3.35 12.82 14.25
C HIS A 12 2.18 12.07 13.59
N SER A 13 1.04 12.01 14.26
CA SER A 13 -0.17 11.35 13.74
C SER A 13 -0.70 11.95 12.43
N THR A 14 -0.29 13.19 12.12
CA THR A 14 -0.63 13.90 10.88
C THR A 14 0.39 13.69 9.76
N ASP A 15 1.52 13.06 10.04
CA ASP A 15 2.55 12.85 9.04
C ASP A 15 2.10 11.82 8.01
N ALA A 16 2.32 12.15 6.74
CA ALA A 16 1.93 11.28 5.64
C ALA A 16 2.81 10.01 5.67
N ILE A 17 2.17 8.85 5.84
CA ILE A 17 2.85 7.54 5.82
C ILE A 17 3.44 7.26 4.42
N CYS A 18 2.70 7.62 3.37
CA CYS A 18 3.12 7.45 1.97
C CYS A 18 3.57 8.80 1.38
N SER A 19 4.78 9.22 1.74
CA SER A 19 5.36 10.49 1.30
C SER A 19 6.51 10.30 0.31
N PHE A 20 6.60 11.16 -0.70
CA PHE A 20 7.78 11.26 -1.56
C PHE A 20 8.91 12.05 -0.86
N SER A 21 8.52 13.05 -0.07
CA SER A 21 9.39 13.86 0.79
C SER A 21 8.60 14.30 2.03
N SER A 22 9.27 14.86 3.03
CA SER A 22 8.63 15.34 4.27
C SER A 22 7.46 16.31 4.07
N SER A 23 7.40 17.01 2.93
CA SER A 23 6.35 17.98 2.61
C SER A 23 5.36 17.52 1.53
N ARG A 24 5.59 16.35 0.92
CA ARG A 24 4.81 15.92 -0.25
C ARG A 24 4.33 14.48 -0.12
N MET A 25 3.03 14.35 0.13
CA MET A 25 2.33 13.07 0.04
C MET A 25 2.25 12.59 -1.42
N LEU A 26 2.42 11.29 -1.63
CA LEU A 26 2.25 10.67 -2.95
C LEU A 26 0.78 10.70 -3.36
N LYS A 27 0.51 11.08 -4.61
CA LYS A 27 -0.84 10.97 -5.17
C LYS A 27 -1.13 9.53 -5.57
N ALA A 28 -2.42 9.15 -5.55
CA ALA A 28 -2.86 7.83 -5.99
C ALA A 28 -2.42 7.49 -7.44
N GLU A 29 -2.38 8.49 -8.32
CA GLU A 29 -1.90 8.34 -9.70
C GLU A 29 -0.41 8.00 -9.78
N GLU A 30 0.41 8.56 -8.89
CA GLU A 30 1.85 8.31 -8.85
C GLU A 30 2.12 6.90 -8.33
N LEU A 31 1.42 6.51 -7.27
CA LEU A 31 1.46 5.15 -6.76
C LEU A 31 0.98 4.13 -7.81
N SER A 32 -0.05 4.46 -8.58
CA SER A 32 -0.56 3.61 -9.67
C SER A 32 0.51 3.37 -10.76
N LYS A 33 1.26 4.42 -11.13
CA LYS A 33 2.39 4.29 -12.07
C LYS A 33 3.45 3.35 -11.55
N VAL A 34 3.87 3.52 -10.28
CA VAL A 34 4.88 2.64 -9.65
C VAL A 34 4.43 1.19 -9.69
N THR A 35 3.19 0.91 -9.29
CA THR A 35 2.63 -0.45 -9.27
C THR A 35 2.54 -1.06 -10.67
N ASN A 36 2.10 -0.29 -11.67
CA ASN A 36 2.03 -0.74 -13.06
C ASN A 36 3.42 -1.04 -13.63
N THR A 37 4.41 -0.18 -13.35
CA THR A 37 5.79 -0.41 -13.76
C THR A 37 6.36 -1.69 -13.12
N ALA A 38 6.11 -1.91 -11.83
CA ALA A 38 6.55 -3.11 -11.12
C ALA A 38 5.88 -4.38 -11.66
N ALA A 39 4.59 -4.32 -12.03
CA ALA A 39 3.88 -5.42 -12.66
C ALA A 39 4.50 -5.75 -14.03
N SER A 40 4.73 -4.75 -14.88
CA SER A 40 5.39 -4.90 -16.17
C SER A 40 6.78 -5.52 -16.05
N SER A 41 7.61 -5.02 -15.13
CA SER A 41 8.99 -5.52 -14.95
C SER A 41 9.03 -6.96 -14.43
N SER A 42 7.94 -7.40 -13.80
CA SER A 42 7.79 -8.76 -13.28
C SER A 42 7.08 -9.70 -14.28
N GLY A 43 6.77 -9.23 -15.49
CA GLY A 43 6.12 -10.02 -16.54
C GLY A 43 4.61 -10.17 -16.39
N PHE A 44 3.97 -9.41 -15.51
CA PHE A 44 2.51 -9.43 -15.32
C PHE A 44 1.81 -8.38 -16.18
N ASN A 45 0.52 -8.59 -16.50
CA ASN A 45 -0.31 -7.59 -17.17
C ASN A 45 -0.63 -6.43 -16.20
N PRO A 46 -0.15 -5.20 -16.46
CA PRO A 46 -0.37 -4.06 -15.56
C PRO A 46 -1.84 -3.70 -15.37
N GLN A 47 -2.70 -3.96 -16.37
CA GLN A 47 -4.13 -3.67 -16.25
C GLN A 47 -4.83 -4.51 -15.17
N SER A 48 -4.23 -5.62 -14.74
CA SER A 48 -4.73 -6.44 -13.63
C SER A 48 -4.31 -5.88 -12.26
N TYR A 49 -3.42 -4.89 -12.21
CA TYR A 49 -2.81 -4.32 -10.99
C TYR A 49 -3.33 -2.90 -10.69
N ILE A 50 -4.56 -2.60 -11.09
CA ILE A 50 -5.31 -1.42 -10.62
C ILE A 50 -5.84 -1.63 -9.19
N TRP A 51 -6.07 -0.53 -8.46
CA TRP A 51 -6.38 -0.53 -7.02
C TRP A 51 -7.51 -1.47 -6.60
N HIS A 52 -8.61 -1.56 -7.36
CA HIS A 52 -9.76 -2.38 -6.99
C HIS A 52 -9.49 -3.89 -7.11
N PRO A 53 -8.97 -4.40 -8.25
CA PRO A 53 -8.43 -5.76 -8.35
C PRO A 53 -7.36 -6.09 -7.31
N LEU A 54 -6.42 -5.19 -7.04
CA LEU A 54 -5.41 -5.41 -5.99
C LEU A 54 -6.03 -5.54 -4.61
N ARG A 55 -6.99 -4.68 -4.27
CA ARG A 55 -7.72 -4.76 -3.00
C ARG A 55 -8.51 -6.06 -2.88
N SER A 56 -9.21 -6.44 -3.94
CA SER A 56 -10.01 -7.67 -3.98
C SER A 56 -9.14 -8.92 -3.91
N GLY A 57 -8.08 -8.99 -4.72
CA GLY A 57 -7.10 -10.08 -4.72
C GLY A 57 -6.37 -10.19 -3.39
N GLY A 58 -5.99 -9.07 -2.78
CA GLY A 58 -5.42 -9.03 -1.43
C GLY A 58 -6.38 -9.59 -0.38
N ALA A 59 -7.64 -9.14 -0.38
CA ALA A 59 -8.66 -9.70 0.52
C ALA A 59 -8.82 -11.21 0.31
N MET A 60 -8.94 -11.67 -0.93
CA MET A 60 -9.04 -13.09 -1.26
C MET A 60 -7.81 -13.90 -0.84
N ALA A 61 -6.61 -13.32 -0.90
CA ALA A 61 -5.37 -13.96 -0.45
C ALA A 61 -5.28 -14.06 1.08
N LEU A 62 -5.93 -13.15 1.81
CA LEU A 62 -5.95 -13.14 3.28
C LEU A 62 -6.95 -14.17 3.85
N LEU A 63 -8.04 -14.49 3.14
CA LEU A 63 -9.05 -15.46 3.61
C LEU A 63 -8.46 -16.86 3.89
N PRO A 64 -7.65 -17.48 3.00
CA PRO A 64 -6.96 -18.74 3.29
C PRO A 64 -5.96 -18.64 4.46
N GLY A 65 -5.45 -17.43 4.73
CA GLY A 65 -4.57 -17.15 5.86
C GLY A 65 -5.28 -17.03 7.21
N GLY A 66 -6.60 -17.23 7.24
CA GLY A 66 -7.40 -17.16 8.47
C GLY A 66 -7.82 -15.74 8.86
N ALA A 67 -7.69 -14.76 7.96
CA ALA A 67 -8.26 -13.44 8.20
C ALA A 67 -9.79 -13.53 8.17
N ASP A 68 -10.44 -13.10 9.25
CA ASP A 68 -11.89 -13.08 9.35
C ASP A 68 -12.46 -11.88 8.55
N SER A 69 -13.49 -12.13 7.75
CA SER A 69 -14.18 -11.09 6.99
C SER A 69 -14.95 -10.11 7.90
N ALA A 70 -15.14 -10.44 9.19
CA ALA A 70 -15.84 -9.60 10.16
C ALA A 70 -14.91 -8.70 11.00
N THR A 71 -13.59 -8.93 10.98
CA THR A 71 -12.61 -8.05 11.63
C THR A 71 -12.25 -6.89 10.70
N VAL A 72 -12.86 -5.73 10.94
CA VAL A 72 -12.50 -4.44 10.32
C VAL A 72 -11.94 -3.51 11.37
#